data_AF-A0A1L9V0C4-F1
#
_entry.id   AF-A0A1L9V0C4-F1
#
_cell.length_a   1.000
_cell.length_b   1.000
_cell.length_c   1.000
_cell.angle_alpha   90.00
_cell.angle_beta   90.00
_cell.angle_gamma   90.00
#
_symmetry.space_group_name_H-M   'P 1'
#
loop_
_entity.id
_entity.type
_entity.pdbx_description
1 polymer ?
#
loop_
_entity_poly.entity_id
_entity_poly.type
_entity_poly.pdbx_seq_one_letter_code
_entity_poly.pdbx_strand_id
1 'polypeptide(L)'
;MVPSTRRTKRAATNDPEAARSDDESSPEPERVYPTDYHFSTREEYHDFFTQLARLSTGAMFQRGDPPFMHEEFKLLHVLLMSWTWTYGAEEDPNHRLTEPGHLSKEACHLSKDDKQEIIASLKGQCVQEDWDSIKALCPPAARRSLCTVLLEAMLYQFIFVTLLDSPFWFMDGRIDPTDVDGDPQFHKRFQHLYERIRVRNSFGAAWIKSAVIGESNESIYGGTREEVEFAKCNLARRQAFVEQSRDELLGRRVFQLLLRPVEGEDIVLRRDGLQRVLQKAVDTIIYTEGGFCGNSVIHRLPDLPVFQYDSEIMVGHSYHGCDRYRTPDWAPAPGGRVLIVTRPGLTYVDIETYGRVGRVPPHRMVQAEVIAEVIKKKPTSGKSKSKRKPKTARKNKSRKHPKADPQSSCIPENSQSASPSQFASAAEAEDDTTEGEKDVPLGELMPPLRESFWRQ
;
A
#
# COMPACT_ATOMS: atom_id res chain seq x y z
N MET A 1 -9.43 -63.51 -59.49
CA MET A 1 -10.65 -63.82 -58.71
C MET A 1 -10.78 -65.33 -58.59
N VAL A 2 -11.05 -65.79 -57.37
CA VAL A 2 -11.28 -67.18 -56.90
C VAL A 2 -10.02 -68.09 -56.77
N PRO A 3 -9.59 -68.38 -55.52
CA PRO A 3 -8.55 -69.35 -55.21
C PRO A 3 -9.14 -70.70 -54.73
N SER A 4 -8.43 -71.79 -55.02
CA SER A 4 -8.69 -73.12 -54.46
C SER A 4 -7.60 -73.49 -53.45
N THR A 5 -8.03 -73.87 -52.26
CA THR A 5 -7.23 -74.24 -51.09
C THR A 5 -6.90 -75.73 -51.08
N ARG A 6 -5.65 -76.08 -50.73
CA ARG A 6 -5.27 -77.35 -50.07
C ARG A 6 -3.92 -77.14 -49.37
N ARG A 7 -3.81 -77.19 -48.02
CA ARG A 7 -3.66 -78.39 -47.15
C ARG A 7 -2.45 -79.25 -47.64
N THR A 8 -1.42 -79.64 -46.88
CA THR A 8 -1.26 -79.88 -45.44
C THR A 8 0.22 -80.15 -45.11
N LYS A 9 0.71 -79.66 -43.96
CA LYS A 9 1.59 -80.28 -42.93
C LYS A 9 2.85 -81.13 -43.28
N ARG A 10 3.96 -80.64 -42.71
CA ARG A 10 4.90 -81.27 -41.73
C ARG A 10 6.14 -82.04 -42.24
N ALA A 11 7.32 -81.49 -41.95
CA ALA A 11 8.41 -82.20 -41.27
C ALA A 11 9.33 -81.18 -40.57
N ALA A 12 9.56 -81.39 -39.27
CA ALA A 12 10.61 -80.78 -38.44
C ALA A 12 11.97 -81.39 -38.86
N THR A 13 13.17 -80.93 -38.51
CA THR A 13 13.72 -80.32 -37.28
C THR A 13 15.19 -80.01 -37.61
N ASN A 14 15.77 -78.93 -37.08
CA ASN A 14 17.13 -78.81 -36.51
C ASN A 14 17.61 -77.35 -36.53
N ASP A 15 17.50 -76.71 -35.38
CA ASP A 15 18.37 -75.62 -34.88
C ASP A 15 19.83 -76.13 -34.76
N PRO A 16 20.89 -75.29 -34.67
CA PRO A 16 20.89 -74.09 -33.82
C PRO A 16 21.75 -72.87 -34.25
N GLU A 17 21.43 -71.76 -33.57
CA GLU A 17 22.30 -70.74 -32.95
C GLU A 17 23.23 -69.80 -33.77
N ALA A 18 22.97 -68.52 -33.48
CA ALA A 18 23.92 -67.48 -33.04
C ALA A 18 24.45 -66.46 -34.07
N ALA A 19 23.89 -65.25 -34.01
CA ALA A 19 24.60 -63.96 -33.84
C ALA A 19 23.55 -62.83 -33.82
N ARG A 20 23.15 -62.36 -32.64
CA ARG A 20 23.60 -61.09 -32.02
C ARG A 20 23.39 -59.85 -32.88
N SER A 21 22.33 -59.11 -32.56
CA SER A 21 22.32 -57.64 -32.66
C SER A 21 21.69 -57.11 -31.37
N ASP A 22 22.55 -56.87 -30.38
CA ASP A 22 22.21 -56.12 -29.18
C ASP A 22 22.02 -54.66 -29.59
N ASP A 23 20.77 -54.30 -29.87
CA ASP A 23 20.31 -52.91 -29.88
C ASP A 23 19.64 -52.69 -28.52
N GLU A 24 20.49 -52.47 -27.50
CA GLU A 24 20.08 -52.11 -26.14
C GLU A 24 19.57 -50.65 -26.15
N SER A 25 18.40 -50.42 -26.75
CA SER A 25 17.59 -49.27 -26.38
C SER A 25 17.17 -49.49 -24.93
N SER A 26 17.86 -48.84 -23.99
CA SER A 26 17.42 -48.76 -22.61
C SER A 26 15.95 -48.32 -22.62
N PRO A 27 15.02 -49.06 -21.99
CA PRO A 27 13.62 -48.70 -22.03
C PRO A 27 13.48 -47.31 -21.41
N GLU A 28 12.92 -46.35 -22.15
CA GLU A 28 12.50 -45.09 -21.56
C GLU A 28 11.64 -45.41 -20.34
N PRO A 29 11.95 -44.87 -19.15
CA PRO A 29 11.21 -45.19 -17.94
C PRO A 29 9.73 -44.92 -18.18
N GLU A 30 8.91 -45.95 -17.98
CA GLU A 30 7.49 -45.95 -18.25
C GLU A 30 6.83 -44.77 -17.50
N ARG A 31 6.30 -43.80 -18.25
CA ARG A 31 5.64 -42.62 -17.68
C ARG A 31 4.51 -43.07 -16.77
N VAL A 32 4.63 -42.77 -15.48
CA VAL A 32 3.57 -43.07 -14.51
C VAL A 32 2.36 -42.14 -14.70
N TYR A 33 2.55 -40.91 -15.23
CA TYR A 33 1.48 -39.91 -15.39
C TYR A 33 1.57 -39.06 -16.68
N PRO A 34 0.45 -38.45 -17.13
CA PRO A 34 0.31 -37.84 -18.46
C PRO A 34 0.65 -36.34 -18.56
N THR A 35 1.23 -35.73 -17.52
CA THR A 35 1.50 -34.28 -17.51
C THR A 35 2.85 -33.93 -18.15
N ASP A 36 2.98 -32.73 -18.72
CA ASP A 36 4.20 -32.17 -19.35
C ASP A 36 5.39 -31.97 -18.37
N TYR A 37 5.27 -32.43 -17.13
CA TYR A 37 6.29 -32.37 -16.09
C TYR A 37 6.94 -33.74 -15.96
N HIS A 38 8.26 -33.80 -16.14
CA HIS A 38 9.05 -35.03 -16.04
C HIS A 38 9.13 -35.50 -14.58
N PHE A 39 8.20 -36.37 -14.15
CA PHE A 39 8.35 -37.15 -12.92
C PHE A 39 8.69 -38.59 -13.31
N SER A 40 9.84 -39.07 -12.85
CA SER A 40 10.39 -40.38 -13.18
C SER A 40 9.81 -41.47 -12.29
N THR A 41 9.27 -41.11 -11.12
CA THR A 41 8.68 -42.06 -10.16
C THR A 41 7.34 -41.58 -9.59
N ARG A 42 6.58 -42.51 -9.02
CA ARG A 42 5.31 -42.21 -8.34
C ARG A 42 5.55 -41.43 -7.05
N GLU A 43 6.66 -41.71 -6.40
CA GLU A 43 7.14 -41.04 -5.19
C GLU A 43 7.46 -39.57 -5.49
N GLU A 44 8.18 -39.28 -6.58
CA GLU A 44 8.47 -37.90 -7.03
C GLU A 44 7.18 -37.12 -7.33
N TYR A 45 6.20 -37.75 -7.98
CA TYR A 45 4.90 -37.15 -8.22
C TYR A 45 4.18 -36.86 -6.88
N HIS A 46 4.14 -37.82 -5.96
CA HIS A 46 3.49 -37.62 -4.67
C HIS A 46 4.19 -36.57 -3.82
N ASP A 47 5.53 -36.56 -3.78
CA ASP A 47 6.31 -35.57 -3.05
C ASP A 47 6.08 -34.18 -3.63
N PHE A 48 6.07 -34.03 -4.96
CA PHE A 48 5.76 -32.77 -5.62
C PHE A 48 4.34 -32.29 -5.30
N PHE A 49 3.33 -33.17 -5.37
CA PHE A 49 1.95 -32.80 -5.05
C PHE A 49 1.73 -32.57 -3.56
N THR A 50 2.39 -33.30 -2.68
CA THR A 50 2.36 -33.08 -1.23
C THR A 50 3.09 -31.79 -0.88
N GLN A 51 4.19 -31.46 -1.53
CA GLN A 51 4.87 -30.18 -1.38
C GLN A 51 4.00 -29.04 -1.90
N LEU A 52 3.39 -29.16 -3.08
CA LEU A 52 2.42 -28.19 -3.59
C LEU A 52 1.20 -28.06 -2.68
N ALA A 53 0.72 -29.17 -2.12
CA ALA A 53 -0.39 -29.18 -1.18
C ALA A 53 0.01 -28.51 0.14
N ARG A 54 1.22 -28.73 0.65
CA ARG A 54 1.75 -28.03 1.85
C ARG A 54 1.97 -26.55 1.60
N LEU A 55 2.51 -26.20 0.43
CA LEU A 55 2.66 -24.81 0.01
C LEU A 55 1.29 -24.14 -0.16
N SER A 56 0.27 -24.88 -0.63
CA SER A 56 -1.08 -24.34 -0.79
C SER A 56 -1.86 -24.31 0.52
N THR A 57 -1.70 -25.28 1.42
CA THR A 57 -2.39 -25.32 2.72
C THR A 57 -1.73 -24.42 3.75
N GLY A 58 -0.40 -24.39 3.83
CA GLY A 58 0.36 -23.45 4.67
C GLY A 58 0.07 -22.01 4.28
N ALA A 59 0.13 -21.69 2.98
CA ALA A 59 -0.22 -20.36 2.50
C ALA A 59 -1.71 -20.01 2.69
N MET A 60 -2.63 -21.00 2.68
CA MET A 60 -4.07 -20.74 2.88
C MET A 60 -4.42 -20.29 4.30
N PHE A 61 -3.71 -20.77 5.33
CA PHE A 61 -3.93 -20.33 6.71
C PHE A 61 -3.14 -19.06 7.07
N GLN A 62 -2.13 -18.71 6.28
CA GLN A 62 -1.32 -17.51 6.46
C GLN A 62 -1.82 -16.31 5.63
N ARG A 63 -2.68 -16.53 4.62
CA ARG A 63 -3.17 -15.42 3.81
C ARG A 63 -4.14 -14.58 4.62
N GLY A 64 -3.84 -13.29 4.75
CA GLY A 64 -4.75 -12.40 5.45
C GLY A 64 -6.01 -12.16 4.62
N ASP A 65 -7.14 -12.06 5.32
CA ASP A 65 -8.45 -11.87 4.70
C ASP A 65 -8.64 -10.39 4.34
N PRO A 66 -8.84 -10.00 3.06
CA PRO A 66 -8.89 -8.60 2.68
C PRO A 66 -9.95 -7.79 3.44
N PRO A 67 -11.21 -8.24 3.60
CA PRO A 67 -12.18 -7.59 4.49
C PRO A 67 -11.64 -7.34 5.90
N PHE A 68 -11.02 -8.34 6.53
CA PHE A 68 -10.42 -8.17 7.85
C PHE A 68 -9.23 -7.19 7.84
N MET A 69 -8.38 -7.22 6.82
CA MET A 69 -7.30 -6.23 6.64
C MET A 69 -7.84 -4.80 6.54
N HIS A 70 -8.93 -4.59 5.79
CA HIS A 70 -9.62 -3.30 5.70
C HIS A 70 -10.13 -2.85 7.08
N GLU A 71 -10.72 -3.75 7.85
CA GLU A 71 -11.16 -3.46 9.23
C GLU A 71 -9.97 -3.11 10.15
N GLU A 72 -8.84 -3.81 10.02
CA GLU A 72 -7.63 -3.53 10.80
C GLU A 72 -7.09 -2.12 10.52
N PHE A 73 -7.01 -1.71 9.25
CA PHE A 73 -6.64 -0.34 8.89
C PHE A 73 -7.66 0.71 9.35
N LYS A 74 -8.97 0.40 9.32
CA LYS A 74 -9.99 1.29 9.88
C LYS A 74 -9.83 1.47 11.38
N LEU A 75 -9.59 0.39 12.13
CA LEU A 75 -9.36 0.44 13.57
C LEU A 75 -8.09 1.24 13.91
N LEU A 76 -7.00 1.01 13.18
CA LEU A 76 -5.79 1.82 13.29
C LEU A 76 -6.10 3.30 13.07
N HIS A 77 -6.85 3.62 12.02
CA HIS A 77 -7.21 4.99 11.71
C HIS A 77 -8.06 5.64 12.81
N VAL A 78 -9.07 4.94 13.34
CA VAL A 78 -9.90 5.43 14.45
C VAL A 78 -9.06 5.70 15.70
N LEU A 79 -8.14 4.80 16.06
CA LEU A 79 -7.27 4.98 17.22
C LEU A 79 -6.32 6.17 17.05
N LEU A 80 -5.71 6.29 15.87
CA LEU A 80 -4.81 7.40 15.55
C LEU A 80 -5.57 8.73 15.59
N MET A 81 -6.74 8.82 14.94
CA MET A 81 -7.58 10.03 14.96
C MET A 81 -8.05 10.39 16.36
N SER A 82 -8.47 9.40 17.15
CA SER A 82 -8.86 9.64 18.55
C SER A 82 -7.70 10.20 19.36
N TRP A 83 -6.48 9.69 19.15
CA TRP A 83 -5.29 10.17 19.86
C TRP A 83 -4.90 11.58 19.42
N THR A 84 -4.86 11.86 18.12
CA THR A 84 -4.51 13.20 17.60
C THR A 84 -5.54 14.25 17.97
N TRP A 85 -6.83 13.93 17.99
CA TRP A 85 -7.88 14.83 18.46
C TRP A 85 -7.80 15.09 19.96
N THR A 86 -7.40 14.09 20.74
CA THR A 86 -7.26 14.24 22.19
C THR A 86 -6.04 15.08 22.52
N TYR A 87 -4.89 14.84 21.88
CA TYR A 87 -3.62 15.44 22.31
C TYR A 87 -3.03 16.48 21.36
N GLY A 88 -3.63 16.74 20.21
CA GLY A 88 -3.22 17.82 19.31
C GLY A 88 -3.49 19.20 19.90
N ALA A 89 -2.58 20.14 19.64
CA ALA A 89 -2.76 21.53 20.03
C ALA A 89 -3.92 22.17 19.24
N GLU A 90 -4.82 22.86 19.94
CA GLU A 90 -5.80 23.76 19.30
C GLU A 90 -5.14 25.15 19.16
N GLU A 91 -5.29 25.79 17.99
CA GLU A 91 -4.72 27.13 17.78
C GLU A 91 -5.54 28.25 18.47
N ASP A 92 -6.72 27.95 19.01
CA ASP A 92 -7.56 28.91 19.74
C ASP A 92 -8.33 28.21 20.90
N PRO A 93 -7.76 28.17 22.12
CA PRO A 93 -8.44 27.62 23.29
C PRO A 93 -9.63 28.46 23.76
N ASN A 94 -9.76 29.71 23.30
CA ASN A 94 -10.73 30.69 23.81
C ASN A 94 -11.99 30.83 22.94
N HIS A 95 -12.07 30.15 21.79
CA HIS A 95 -13.25 30.22 20.92
C HIS A 95 -14.47 29.43 21.43
N ARG A 96 -14.38 28.68 22.54
CA ARG A 96 -15.57 27.94 23.02
C ARG A 96 -16.72 28.84 23.51
N LEU A 97 -16.51 30.11 23.88
CA LEU A 97 -17.59 30.96 24.44
C LEU A 97 -17.44 32.49 24.28
N THR A 98 -16.54 33.03 23.45
CA THR A 98 -16.38 34.50 23.36
C THR A 98 -17.24 35.13 22.26
N GLU A 99 -17.98 36.18 22.65
CA GLU A 99 -18.93 36.91 21.82
C GLU A 99 -18.32 37.46 20.51
N PRO A 100 -19.12 37.59 19.44
CA PRO A 100 -18.66 38.09 18.15
C PRO A 100 -18.33 39.59 18.24
N GLY A 101 -17.06 39.93 18.53
CA GLY A 101 -16.63 41.32 18.57
C GLY A 101 -15.18 41.58 18.99
N HIS A 102 -14.53 40.62 19.65
CA HIS A 102 -13.11 40.75 20.00
C HIS A 102 -12.26 39.95 19.02
N LEU A 103 -11.53 40.66 18.15
CA LEU A 103 -10.40 40.10 17.40
C LEU A 103 -9.34 39.66 18.42
N SER A 104 -9.45 38.41 18.89
CA SER A 104 -8.42 37.77 19.70
C SER A 104 -7.15 37.69 18.84
N LYS A 105 -6.20 38.53 19.22
CA LYS A 105 -4.84 38.58 18.71
C LYS A 105 -3.97 37.68 19.59
N GLU A 106 -4.47 36.49 19.93
CA GLU A 106 -3.71 35.49 20.64
C GLU A 106 -2.94 34.67 19.62
N ALA A 107 -1.67 35.01 19.56
CA ALA A 107 -0.68 34.42 18.70
C ALA A 107 -0.71 32.89 18.81
N CYS A 108 -0.85 32.25 17.64
CA CYS A 108 -0.34 30.92 17.37
C CYS A 108 0.99 30.75 18.13
N HIS A 109 1.06 29.83 19.09
CA HIS A 109 2.20 29.61 20.00
C HIS A 109 3.51 29.26 19.27
N LEU A 110 3.44 29.03 17.96
CA LEU A 110 4.53 28.67 17.09
C LEU A 110 5.20 29.92 16.52
N SER A 111 6.53 29.98 16.66
CA SER A 111 7.33 30.97 15.93
C SER A 111 7.28 30.69 14.42
N LYS A 112 7.71 31.66 13.60
CA LYS A 112 7.79 31.48 12.14
C LYS A 112 8.72 30.31 11.77
N ASP A 113 9.82 30.18 12.51
CA ASP A 113 10.82 29.12 12.28
C ASP A 113 10.24 27.76 12.66
N ASP A 114 9.53 27.66 13.80
CA ASP A 114 8.83 26.44 14.21
C ASP A 114 7.81 25.99 13.16
N LYS A 115 7.00 26.93 12.65
CA LYS A 115 6.03 26.66 11.57
C LYS A 115 6.72 26.09 10.34
N GLN A 116 7.85 26.68 9.92
CA GLN A 116 8.58 26.24 8.74
C GLN A 116 9.23 24.86 8.95
N GLU A 117 9.77 24.61 10.14
CA GLU A 117 10.37 23.32 10.51
C GLU A 117 9.33 22.20 10.49
N ILE A 118 8.13 22.45 11.00
CA ILE A 118 6.99 21.50 10.93
C ILE A 118 6.65 21.17 9.48
N ILE A 119 6.47 22.18 8.60
CA ILE A 119 6.15 21.92 7.19
C ILE A 119 7.28 21.17 6.49
N ALA A 120 8.54 21.52 6.77
CA ALA A 120 9.71 20.86 6.19
C ALA A 120 9.81 19.38 6.59
N SER A 121 9.46 19.04 7.84
CA SER A 121 9.46 17.65 8.33
C SER A 121 8.44 16.75 7.61
N LEU A 122 7.40 17.36 7.01
CA LEU A 122 6.33 16.69 6.29
C LEU A 122 6.54 16.63 4.76
N LYS A 123 7.80 16.74 4.31
CA LYS A 123 8.14 16.65 2.88
C LYS A 123 7.59 15.35 2.27
N GLY A 124 6.82 15.48 1.19
CA GLY A 124 6.16 14.36 0.52
C GLY A 124 4.74 14.07 1.01
N GLN A 125 4.30 14.69 2.12
CA GLN A 125 2.90 14.65 2.57
C GLN A 125 2.25 16.03 2.65
N CYS A 126 3.02 17.10 2.86
CA CYS A 126 2.55 18.47 2.88
C CYS A 126 3.24 19.29 1.78
N VAL A 127 2.51 20.19 1.13
CA VAL A 127 3.10 21.18 0.22
C VAL A 127 4.13 22.02 0.99
N GLN A 128 5.25 22.32 0.34
CA GLN A 128 6.37 23.01 0.96
C GLN A 128 6.21 24.54 0.82
N GLU A 129 5.09 25.03 1.33
CA GLU A 129 4.69 26.45 1.29
C GLU A 129 4.64 27.03 2.71
N ASP A 130 4.45 28.35 2.83
CA ASP A 130 4.33 28.96 4.14
C ASP A 130 3.04 28.51 4.85
N TRP A 131 3.15 28.30 6.17
CA TRP A 131 2.06 27.83 7.02
C TRP A 131 0.76 28.62 6.84
N ASP A 132 0.86 29.95 6.79
CA ASP A 132 -0.31 30.81 6.75
C ASP A 132 -1.02 30.75 5.38
N SER A 133 -0.28 30.56 4.28
CA SER A 133 -0.83 30.26 2.96
C SER A 133 -1.54 28.92 2.90
N ILE A 134 -0.92 27.84 3.41
CA ILE A 134 -1.55 26.51 3.51
C ILE A 134 -2.85 26.62 4.30
N LYS A 135 -2.78 27.23 5.48
CA LYS A 135 -3.94 27.47 6.36
C LYS A 135 -5.03 28.28 5.66
N ALA A 136 -4.69 29.32 4.91
CA ALA A 136 -5.67 30.15 4.20
C ALA A 136 -6.46 29.36 3.13
N LEU A 137 -5.84 28.34 2.53
CA LEU A 137 -6.43 27.51 1.48
C LEU A 137 -7.25 26.32 2.01
N CYS A 138 -6.94 25.84 3.22
CA CYS A 138 -7.67 24.76 3.89
C CYS A 138 -9.17 25.07 4.12
N PRO A 139 -10.03 24.05 4.27
CA PRO A 139 -11.42 24.23 4.72
C PRO A 139 -11.47 24.77 6.16
N PRO A 140 -12.52 25.52 6.57
CA PRO A 140 -12.57 26.21 7.86
C PRO A 140 -12.30 25.33 9.09
N ALA A 141 -12.75 24.07 9.10
CA ALA A 141 -12.46 23.15 10.19
C ALA A 141 -10.95 22.84 10.28
N ALA A 142 -10.33 22.48 9.15
CA ALA A 142 -8.89 22.23 9.09
C ALA A 142 -8.06 23.47 9.42
N ARG A 143 -8.57 24.69 9.14
CA ARG A 143 -7.88 25.93 9.56
C ARG A 143 -7.76 26.08 11.06
N ARG A 144 -8.77 25.65 11.83
CA ARG A 144 -8.79 25.77 13.30
C ARG A 144 -7.98 24.66 13.97
N SER A 145 -7.86 23.52 13.28
CA SER A 145 -7.23 22.31 13.78
C SER A 145 -6.01 21.92 12.96
N LEU A 146 -5.29 22.89 12.40
CA LEU A 146 -4.17 22.61 11.50
C LEU A 146 -3.06 21.82 12.19
N CYS A 147 -2.76 22.11 13.46
CA CYS A 147 -1.81 21.34 14.24
C CYS A 147 -2.20 19.86 14.35
N THR A 148 -3.49 19.57 14.57
CA THR A 148 -4.03 18.21 14.62
C THR A 148 -3.90 17.49 13.28
N VAL A 149 -4.20 18.18 12.16
CA VAL A 149 -4.04 17.64 10.80
C VAL A 149 -2.57 17.27 10.52
N LEU A 150 -1.64 18.15 10.90
CA LEU A 150 -0.22 17.92 10.68
C LEU A 150 0.33 16.83 11.61
N LEU A 151 -0.18 16.73 12.84
CA LEU A 151 0.16 15.67 13.79
C LEU A 151 -0.27 14.30 13.27
N GLU A 152 -1.48 14.21 12.72
CA GLU A 152 -1.97 13.02 12.02
C GLU A 152 -1.04 12.66 10.85
N ALA A 153 -0.71 13.63 10.00
CA ALA A 153 0.19 13.41 8.87
C ALA A 153 1.57 12.90 9.32
N MET A 154 2.13 13.44 10.40
CA MET A 154 3.42 13.01 10.96
C MET A 154 3.38 11.57 11.46
N LEU A 155 2.31 11.17 12.16
CA LEU A 155 2.17 9.81 12.65
C LEU A 155 2.05 8.81 11.49
N TYR A 156 1.24 9.12 10.49
CA TYR A 156 1.17 8.27 9.29
C TYR A 156 2.48 8.26 8.50
N GLN A 157 3.19 9.39 8.42
CA GLN A 157 4.51 9.45 7.81
C GLN A 157 5.44 8.46 8.48
N PHE A 158 5.51 8.53 9.81
CA PHE A 158 6.35 7.64 10.61
C PHE A 158 5.94 6.17 10.38
N ILE A 159 4.66 5.84 10.48
CA ILE A 159 4.15 4.47 10.30
C ILE A 159 4.52 3.94 8.90
N PHE A 160 4.19 4.67 7.84
CA PHE A 160 4.39 4.20 6.48
C PHE A 160 5.86 4.12 6.11
N VAL A 161 6.67 5.10 6.50
CA VAL A 161 8.11 5.09 6.21
C VAL A 161 8.82 3.99 6.99
N THR A 162 8.51 3.82 8.27
CA THR A 162 9.26 2.87 9.11
C THR A 162 8.79 1.43 8.88
N LEU A 163 7.50 1.22 8.66
CA LEU A 163 6.91 -0.13 8.65
C LEU A 163 6.55 -0.65 7.25
N LEU A 164 6.27 0.22 6.27
CA LEU A 164 5.89 -0.19 4.91
C LEU A 164 6.97 0.04 3.85
N ASP A 165 7.73 1.15 3.90
CA ASP A 165 8.87 1.34 2.99
C ASP A 165 10.03 0.38 3.31
N SER A 166 10.10 -0.10 4.56
CA SER A 166 11.12 -1.04 5.05
C SER A 166 10.49 -2.18 5.87
N PRO A 167 9.74 -3.10 5.24
CA PRO A 167 8.92 -4.11 5.93
C PRO A 167 9.70 -5.12 6.80
N PHE A 168 11.03 -5.17 6.68
CA PHE A 168 11.90 -6.10 7.41
C PHE A 168 12.54 -5.49 8.68
N TRP A 169 11.98 -4.39 9.18
CA TRP A 169 12.51 -3.60 10.31
C TRP A 169 12.74 -4.38 11.61
N PHE A 170 12.09 -5.54 11.81
CA PHE A 170 12.21 -6.37 13.00
C PHE A 170 13.35 -7.41 12.95
N MET A 171 14.04 -7.54 11.80
CA MET A 171 15.12 -8.51 11.64
C MET A 171 16.41 -8.05 12.33
N ASP A 172 17.04 -8.95 13.08
CA ASP A 172 18.21 -8.71 13.94
C ASP A 172 19.55 -9.03 13.28
N GLY A 173 19.56 -9.87 12.24
CA GLY A 173 20.78 -10.26 11.54
C GLY A 173 21.74 -11.11 12.37
N ARG A 174 21.24 -11.81 13.39
CA ARG A 174 22.07 -12.72 14.20
C ARG A 174 22.58 -13.88 13.35
N ILE A 175 23.85 -14.21 13.54
CA ILE A 175 24.49 -15.31 12.79
C ILE A 175 24.24 -16.66 13.46
N ASP A 176 24.17 -16.69 14.80
CA ASP A 176 23.92 -17.88 15.60
C ASP A 176 23.30 -17.53 16.97
N PRO A 177 22.87 -18.50 17.79
CA PRO A 177 22.23 -18.22 19.09
C PRO A 177 23.11 -17.51 20.13
N THR A 178 24.43 -17.47 19.95
CA THR A 178 25.38 -16.79 20.86
C THR A 178 25.61 -15.33 20.49
N ASP A 179 25.28 -14.95 19.26
CA ASP A 179 25.29 -13.57 18.78
C ASP A 179 24.10 -12.80 19.38
N VAL A 180 24.34 -12.09 20.48
CA VAL A 180 23.28 -11.34 21.17
C VAL A 180 22.89 -10.07 20.41
N ASP A 181 23.85 -9.46 19.73
CA ASP A 181 23.74 -8.11 19.17
C ASP A 181 23.23 -8.12 17.72
N GLY A 182 23.67 -9.09 16.91
CA GLY A 182 23.33 -9.16 15.48
C GLY A 182 23.93 -8.02 14.64
N ASP A 183 23.47 -7.88 13.38
CA ASP A 183 23.81 -6.74 12.52
C ASP A 183 22.66 -5.71 12.50
N PRO A 184 22.83 -4.51 13.11
CA PRO A 184 21.79 -3.49 13.14
C PRO A 184 21.43 -2.94 11.75
N GLN A 185 22.26 -3.16 10.72
CA GLN A 185 21.97 -2.79 9.34
C GLN A 185 21.38 -3.95 8.51
N PHE A 186 21.18 -5.13 9.10
CA PHE A 186 20.72 -6.31 8.38
C PHE A 186 19.41 -6.06 7.63
N HIS A 187 18.41 -5.46 8.30
CA HIS A 187 17.13 -5.12 7.67
C HIS A 187 17.29 -4.27 6.39
N LYS A 188 18.26 -3.34 6.35
CA LYS A 188 18.53 -2.51 5.17
C LYS A 188 19.20 -3.30 4.04
N ARG A 189 20.13 -4.19 4.39
CA ARG A 189 20.77 -5.10 3.41
C ARG A 189 19.73 -6.03 2.80
N PHE A 190 18.84 -6.58 3.63
CA PHE A 190 17.75 -7.44 3.18
C PHE A 190 16.73 -6.66 2.33
N GLN A 191 16.39 -5.43 2.72
CA GLN A 191 15.55 -4.53 1.92
C GLN A 191 16.17 -4.29 0.52
N HIS A 192 17.47 -4.01 0.45
CA HIS A 192 18.15 -3.83 -0.83
C HIS A 192 18.09 -5.08 -1.71
N LEU A 193 18.31 -6.26 -1.14
CA LEU A 193 18.17 -7.53 -1.85
C LEU A 193 16.72 -7.72 -2.35
N TYR A 194 15.74 -7.50 -1.49
CA TYR A 194 14.32 -7.56 -1.84
C TYR A 194 13.99 -6.64 -3.02
N GLU A 195 14.45 -5.38 -3.03
CA GLU A 195 14.18 -4.46 -4.14
C GLU A 195 14.84 -4.92 -5.44
N ARG A 196 16.05 -5.50 -5.39
CA ARG A 196 16.69 -6.10 -6.57
C ARG A 196 15.90 -7.29 -7.10
N ILE A 197 15.35 -8.14 -6.22
CA ILE A 197 14.49 -9.25 -6.60
C ILE A 197 13.20 -8.70 -7.19
N ARG A 198 12.59 -7.67 -6.60
CA ARG A 198 11.34 -7.05 -7.07
C ARG A 198 11.47 -6.52 -8.50
N VAL A 199 12.60 -5.91 -8.86
CA VAL A 199 12.88 -5.47 -10.23
C VAL A 199 12.94 -6.64 -11.22
N ARG A 200 13.50 -7.78 -10.80
CA ARG A 200 13.67 -8.96 -11.67
C ARG A 200 12.43 -9.84 -11.74
N ASN A 201 11.77 -10.05 -10.61
CA ASN A 201 10.62 -10.93 -10.41
C ASN A 201 9.74 -10.36 -9.28
N SER A 202 8.79 -9.51 -9.66
CA SER A 202 7.92 -8.82 -8.71
C SER A 202 7.02 -9.77 -7.91
N PHE A 203 6.49 -10.83 -8.54
CA PHE A 203 5.68 -11.85 -7.85
C PHE A 203 6.50 -12.65 -6.84
N GLY A 204 7.70 -13.10 -7.24
CA GLY A 204 8.60 -13.79 -6.32
C GLY A 204 9.02 -12.92 -5.13
N ALA A 205 9.24 -11.61 -5.36
CA ALA A 205 9.50 -10.67 -4.28
C ALA A 205 8.31 -10.54 -3.32
N ALA A 206 7.09 -10.43 -3.85
CA ALA A 206 5.87 -10.35 -3.06
C ALA A 206 5.71 -11.59 -2.17
N TRP A 207 5.95 -12.79 -2.72
CA TRP A 207 5.92 -14.04 -1.96
C TRP A 207 6.99 -14.08 -0.88
N ILE A 208 8.27 -13.79 -1.20
CA ILE A 208 9.37 -13.80 -0.22
C ILE A 208 9.08 -12.84 0.93
N LYS A 209 8.61 -11.62 0.63
CA LYS A 209 8.27 -10.64 1.65
C LYS A 209 7.19 -11.17 2.60
N SER A 210 6.08 -11.66 2.05
CA SER A 210 4.97 -12.17 2.87
C SER A 210 5.38 -13.40 3.67
N ALA A 211 6.10 -14.36 3.07
CA ALA A 211 6.62 -15.52 3.78
C ALA A 211 7.55 -15.12 4.93
N VAL A 212 8.55 -14.27 4.68
CA VAL A 212 9.48 -13.83 5.73
C VAL A 212 8.74 -13.14 6.88
N ILE A 213 7.80 -12.25 6.59
CA ILE A 213 7.07 -11.51 7.63
C ILE A 213 6.09 -12.42 8.38
N GLY A 214 5.34 -13.25 7.66
CA GLY A 214 4.36 -14.17 8.22
C GLY A 214 5.00 -15.21 9.12
N GLU A 215 5.99 -15.95 8.61
CA GLU A 215 6.70 -17.00 9.35
C GLU A 215 7.47 -16.43 10.55
N SER A 216 8.04 -15.22 10.41
CA SER A 216 8.75 -14.58 11.53
C SER A 216 7.85 -14.11 12.66
N ASN A 217 6.56 -13.95 12.40
CA ASN A 217 5.61 -13.40 13.35
C ASN A 217 4.41 -14.32 13.56
N GLU A 218 4.58 -15.63 13.31
CA GLU A 218 3.54 -16.62 13.50
C GLU A 218 3.09 -16.72 14.96
N SER A 219 1.87 -17.23 15.15
CA SER A 219 1.26 -17.46 16.46
C SER A 219 2.17 -18.28 17.37
N ILE A 220 2.39 -17.79 18.59
CA ILE A 220 3.05 -18.53 19.68
C ILE A 220 2.24 -19.75 20.18
N TYR A 221 1.08 -20.01 19.59
CA TYR A 221 0.20 -21.13 19.94
C TYR A 221 0.18 -22.18 18.83
N GLY A 222 0.57 -23.42 19.17
CA GLY A 222 0.39 -24.59 18.31
C GLY A 222 1.61 -25.03 17.49
N GLY A 223 2.75 -24.36 17.63
CA GLY A 223 4.02 -24.73 17.00
C GLY A 223 4.91 -25.64 17.85
N THR A 224 6.00 -26.11 17.23
CA THR A 224 7.16 -26.71 17.88
C THR A 224 7.81 -25.74 18.88
N ARG A 225 8.67 -26.25 19.76
CA ARG A 225 9.33 -25.41 20.76
C ARG A 225 10.17 -24.32 20.09
N GLU A 226 10.88 -24.67 19.03
CA GLU A 226 11.76 -23.79 18.27
C GLU A 226 10.98 -22.66 17.58
N GLU A 227 9.85 -23.00 16.94
CA GLU A 227 8.94 -22.02 16.32
C GLU A 227 8.40 -21.03 17.36
N VAL A 228 7.99 -21.53 18.53
CA VAL A 228 7.50 -20.69 19.62
C VAL A 228 8.58 -19.75 20.17
N GLU A 229 9.82 -20.22 20.34
CA GLU A 229 10.92 -19.38 20.82
C GLU A 229 11.31 -18.31 19.78
N PHE A 230 11.35 -18.66 18.49
CA PHE A 230 11.60 -17.70 17.42
C PHE A 230 10.53 -16.60 17.38
N ALA A 231 9.24 -16.98 17.45
CA ALA A 231 8.12 -16.03 17.50
C ALA A 231 8.16 -15.14 18.76
N LYS A 232 8.54 -15.67 19.92
CA LYS A 232 8.73 -14.87 21.15
C LYS A 232 9.85 -13.85 21.02
N CYS A 233 10.99 -14.24 20.43
CA CYS A 233 12.10 -13.32 20.21
C CYS A 233 11.69 -12.15 19.32
N ASN A 234 10.98 -12.42 18.22
CA ASN A 234 10.46 -11.37 17.36
C ASN A 234 9.39 -10.52 18.06
N LEU A 235 8.47 -11.11 18.81
CA LEU A 235 7.49 -10.36 19.62
C LEU A 235 8.17 -9.38 20.58
N ALA A 236 9.21 -9.82 21.30
CA ALA A 236 9.96 -8.94 22.21
C ALA A 236 10.63 -7.77 21.48
N ARG A 237 11.18 -7.99 20.28
CA ARG A 237 11.75 -6.92 19.44
C ARG A 237 10.70 -5.92 19.00
N ARG A 238 9.53 -6.40 18.60
CA ARG A 238 8.40 -5.53 18.20
C ARG A 238 7.96 -4.64 19.36
N GLN A 239 7.85 -5.20 20.56
CA GLN A 239 7.53 -4.45 21.77
C GLN A 239 8.59 -3.39 22.08
N ALA A 240 9.88 -3.77 22.03
CA ALA A 240 10.98 -2.83 22.23
C ALA A 240 10.99 -1.70 21.18
N PHE A 241 10.77 -2.04 19.91
CA PHE A 241 10.64 -1.06 18.83
C PHE A 241 9.50 -0.07 19.08
N VAL A 242 8.33 -0.55 19.51
CA VAL A 242 7.17 0.30 19.83
C VAL A 242 7.50 1.25 20.99
N GLU A 243 8.15 0.76 22.04
CA GLU A 243 8.56 1.58 23.18
C GLU A 243 9.58 2.66 22.79
N GLN A 244 10.61 2.27 22.04
CA GLN A 244 11.64 3.18 21.54
C GLN A 244 11.02 4.24 20.62
N SER A 245 10.18 3.84 19.67
CA SER A 245 9.53 4.74 18.71
C SER A 245 8.60 5.74 19.41
N ARG A 246 7.86 5.29 20.43
CA ARG A 246 7.01 6.14 21.26
C ARG A 246 7.84 7.22 21.96
N ASP A 247 8.90 6.82 22.63
CA ASP A 247 9.75 7.74 23.40
C ASP A 247 10.51 8.69 22.46
N GLU A 248 10.95 8.21 21.31
CA GLU A 248 11.56 9.04 20.27
C GLU A 248 10.58 10.09 19.74
N LEU A 249 9.37 9.70 19.32
CA LEU A 249 8.35 10.63 18.83
C LEU A 249 7.98 11.67 19.89
N LEU A 250 7.75 11.25 21.13
CA LEU A 250 7.45 12.17 22.23
C LEU A 250 8.64 13.04 22.62
N GLY A 251 9.88 12.61 22.35
CA GLY A 251 11.10 13.37 22.58
C GLY A 251 11.44 14.36 21.46
N ARG A 252 10.89 14.19 20.25
CA ARG A 252 11.14 15.07 19.10
C ARG A 252 10.45 16.41 19.29
N ARG A 253 11.24 17.51 19.29
CA ARG A 253 10.73 18.89 19.42
C ARG A 253 9.62 19.20 18.43
N VAL A 254 9.83 18.93 17.14
CA VAL A 254 8.85 19.25 16.07
C VAL A 254 7.51 18.57 16.31
N PHE A 255 7.53 17.34 16.83
CA PHE A 255 6.32 16.60 17.19
C PHE A 255 5.66 17.22 18.43
N GLN A 256 6.44 17.58 19.46
CA GLN A 256 5.94 18.24 20.68
C GLN A 256 5.25 19.58 20.40
N LEU A 257 5.72 20.36 19.41
CA LEU A 257 5.12 21.64 19.02
C LEU A 257 3.65 21.52 18.58
N LEU A 258 3.27 20.34 18.08
CA LEU A 258 1.91 20.02 17.65
C LEU A 258 1.05 19.41 18.75
N LEU A 259 1.62 19.12 19.92
CA LEU A 259 0.90 18.55 21.06
C LEU A 259 0.38 19.65 21.98
N ARG A 260 -0.82 19.46 22.52
CA ARG A 260 -1.30 20.28 23.62
C ARG A 260 -0.47 20.01 24.88
N PRO A 261 -0.22 21.02 25.72
CA PRO A 261 0.34 20.83 27.05
C PRO A 261 -0.55 19.90 27.88
N VAL A 262 0.06 18.98 28.63
CA VAL A 262 -0.63 18.06 29.55
C VAL A 262 0.19 17.93 30.83
N GLU A 263 -0.48 17.71 31.96
CA GLU A 263 0.13 17.61 33.29
C GLU A 263 -0.42 16.39 34.03
N GLY A 264 0.31 15.93 35.05
CA GLY A 264 -0.13 14.82 35.92
C GLY A 264 -0.42 13.52 35.16
N GLU A 265 -1.57 12.90 35.44
CA GLU A 265 -1.98 11.62 34.88
C GLU A 265 -2.15 11.66 33.35
N ASP A 266 -2.47 12.82 32.77
CA ASP A 266 -2.63 12.97 31.32
C ASP A 266 -1.31 12.75 30.55
N ILE A 267 -0.15 12.95 31.21
CA ILE A 267 1.16 12.62 30.61
C ILE A 267 1.25 11.11 30.37
N VAL A 268 0.83 10.31 31.35
CA VAL A 268 0.83 8.84 31.28
C VAL A 268 -0.19 8.38 30.25
N LEU A 269 -1.42 8.91 30.28
CA LEU A 269 -2.46 8.58 29.31
C LEU A 269 -2.08 8.92 27.87
N ARG A 270 -1.37 10.04 27.64
CA ARG A 270 -0.85 10.41 26.32
C ARG A 270 0.17 9.40 25.84
N ARG A 271 1.12 9.04 26.71
CA ARG A 271 2.17 8.06 26.42
C ARG A 271 1.59 6.68 26.10
N ASP A 272 0.68 6.19 26.92
CA ASP A 272 0.03 4.89 26.76
C ASP A 272 -0.90 4.85 25.55
N GLY A 273 -1.56 5.97 25.25
CA GLY A 273 -2.35 6.14 24.03
C GLY A 273 -1.49 6.03 22.78
N LEU A 274 -0.32 6.69 22.74
CA LEU A 274 0.58 6.64 21.59
C LEU A 274 1.17 5.24 21.42
N GLN A 275 1.54 4.58 22.53
CA GLN A 275 1.99 3.19 22.51
C GLN A 275 0.94 2.27 21.88
N ARG A 276 -0.34 2.43 22.24
CA ARG A 276 -1.44 1.65 21.64
C ARG A 276 -1.60 1.90 20.14
N VAL A 277 -1.45 3.15 19.68
CA VAL A 277 -1.47 3.48 18.25
C VAL A 277 -0.34 2.78 17.50
N LEU A 278 0.89 2.86 18.02
CA LEU A 278 2.07 2.25 17.39
C LEU A 278 2.01 0.71 17.42
N GLN A 279 1.55 0.12 18.51
CA GLN A 279 1.34 -1.33 18.61
C GLN A 279 0.30 -1.79 17.58
N LYS A 280 -0.84 -1.09 17.46
CA LYS A 280 -1.84 -1.40 16.44
C LYS A 280 -1.25 -1.27 15.03
N ALA A 281 -0.45 -0.24 14.77
CA ALA A 281 0.19 -0.07 13.47
C ALA A 281 1.11 -1.25 13.12
N VAL A 282 1.94 -1.68 14.06
CA VAL A 282 2.81 -2.86 13.91
C VAL A 282 1.99 -4.12 13.62
N ASP A 283 0.95 -4.39 14.42
CA ASP A 283 0.16 -5.61 14.27
C ASP A 283 -0.62 -5.62 12.94
N THR A 284 -1.24 -4.50 12.57
CA THR A 284 -1.94 -4.35 11.29
C THR A 284 -1.00 -4.52 10.10
N ILE A 285 0.22 -3.96 10.16
CA ILE A 285 1.17 -4.04 9.05
C ILE A 285 1.77 -5.43 8.93
N ILE A 286 2.11 -6.10 10.04
CA ILE A 286 2.58 -7.49 9.99
C ILE A 286 1.53 -8.41 9.42
N TYR A 287 0.27 -8.27 9.87
CA TYR A 287 -0.83 -9.08 9.36
C TYR A 287 -1.04 -8.87 7.85
N THR A 288 -0.94 -7.62 7.38
CA THR A 288 -1.18 -7.29 5.98
C THR A 288 0.00 -7.64 5.07
N GLU A 289 1.21 -7.20 5.42
CA GLU A 289 2.44 -7.46 4.65
C GLU A 289 2.83 -8.94 4.68
N GLY A 290 2.60 -9.63 5.79
CA GLY A 290 2.83 -11.07 5.96
C GLY A 290 1.78 -11.96 5.27
N GLY A 291 0.56 -11.44 5.09
CA GLY A 291 -0.57 -12.25 4.61
C GLY A 291 -1.06 -11.97 3.20
N PHE A 292 -0.70 -10.85 2.56
CA PHE A 292 -1.36 -10.49 1.29
C PHE A 292 -0.71 -11.09 0.04
N CYS A 293 0.58 -11.45 0.11
CA CYS A 293 1.40 -11.91 -1.02
C CYS A 293 1.37 -10.94 -2.21
N GLY A 294 1.47 -9.63 -1.91
CA GLY A 294 1.52 -8.55 -2.90
C GLY A 294 2.56 -7.50 -2.53
N ASN A 295 3.10 -6.79 -3.52
CA ASN A 295 4.01 -5.67 -3.31
C ASN A 295 3.27 -4.38 -2.99
N SER A 296 3.77 -3.62 -2.02
CA SER A 296 3.12 -2.42 -1.52
C SER A 296 3.49 -1.22 -2.41
N VAL A 297 2.49 -0.44 -2.78
CA VAL A 297 2.60 0.84 -3.49
C VAL A 297 1.88 1.88 -2.64
N ILE A 298 2.66 2.86 -2.18
CA ILE A 298 2.19 3.92 -1.30
C ILE A 298 1.98 5.18 -2.13
N HIS A 299 0.79 5.77 -2.03
CA HIS A 299 0.42 6.99 -2.74
C HIS A 299 0.54 8.18 -1.80
N ARG A 300 1.48 9.08 -2.12
CA ARG A 300 1.80 10.28 -1.34
C ARG A 300 1.46 11.55 -2.12
N LEU A 301 1.77 12.72 -1.57
CA LEU A 301 1.46 14.00 -2.21
C LEU A 301 1.99 14.11 -3.66
N PRO A 302 3.22 13.67 -3.99
CA PRO A 302 3.71 13.71 -5.37
C PRO A 302 2.86 12.91 -6.37
N ASP A 303 2.20 11.85 -5.91
CA ASP A 303 1.35 10.97 -6.72
C ASP A 303 -0.09 11.52 -6.83
N LEU A 304 -0.45 12.48 -5.97
CA LEU A 304 -1.80 12.98 -5.77
C LEU A 304 -1.87 14.52 -5.87
N PRO A 305 -1.39 15.16 -6.95
CA PRO A 305 -1.29 16.63 -7.00
C PRO A 305 -2.66 17.33 -7.05
N VAL A 306 -3.70 16.64 -7.52
CA VAL A 306 -5.02 17.22 -7.82
C VAL A 306 -6.13 16.38 -7.23
N PHE A 307 -7.06 17.03 -6.54
CA PHE A 307 -8.23 16.39 -5.95
C PHE A 307 -9.32 16.10 -6.98
N GLN A 308 -9.82 14.87 -6.93
CA GLN A 308 -10.87 14.37 -7.81
C GLN A 308 -11.90 13.60 -6.97
N TYR A 309 -13.18 13.94 -7.11
CA TYR A 309 -14.26 13.33 -6.32
C TYR A 309 -14.58 11.89 -6.72
N ASP A 310 -14.33 11.58 -7.99
CA ASP A 310 -14.47 10.30 -8.65
C ASP A 310 -13.18 9.47 -8.60
N SER A 311 -12.09 10.03 -8.05
CA SER A 311 -10.88 9.27 -7.83
C SER A 311 -11.12 8.17 -6.84
N GLU A 312 -10.71 6.97 -7.22
CA GLU A 312 -10.81 5.85 -6.32
C GLU A 312 -9.57 5.72 -5.41
N ILE A 313 -8.48 6.46 -5.67
CA ILE A 313 -7.21 6.37 -4.91
C ILE A 313 -7.12 7.37 -3.76
N MET A 314 -8.00 8.38 -3.72
CA MET A 314 -8.02 9.39 -2.66
C MET A 314 -9.44 9.72 -2.21
N VAL A 315 -9.56 10.24 -0.99
CA VAL A 315 -10.79 10.74 -0.38
C VAL A 315 -10.52 12.04 0.36
N GLY A 316 -11.49 12.95 0.38
CA GLY A 316 -11.38 14.19 1.14
C GLY A 316 -11.44 13.91 2.64
N HIS A 317 -10.55 14.54 3.40
CA HIS A 317 -10.53 14.44 4.85
C HIS A 317 -11.84 14.93 5.48
N SER A 318 -12.20 14.35 6.63
CA SER A 318 -13.45 14.66 7.37
C SER A 318 -13.74 16.17 7.55
N TYR A 319 -12.71 17.00 7.65
CA TYR A 319 -12.80 18.47 7.76
C TYR A 319 -13.33 19.20 6.52
N HIS A 320 -13.45 18.52 5.40
CA HIS A 320 -14.19 19.04 4.24
C HIS A 320 -15.71 18.97 4.40
N GLY A 321 -16.22 18.28 5.42
CA GLY A 321 -17.66 18.14 5.65
C GLY A 321 -18.38 17.45 4.50
N CYS A 322 -17.70 16.53 3.80
CA CYS A 322 -18.25 15.76 2.69
C CYS A 322 -19.27 14.72 3.19
N ASP A 323 -20.43 15.20 3.66
CA ASP A 323 -21.66 14.42 3.68
C ASP A 323 -22.10 14.14 2.23
N ARG A 324 -22.99 13.15 2.03
CA ARG A 324 -23.71 12.85 0.78
C ARG A 324 -24.25 14.10 0.07
N TYR A 325 -24.54 15.18 0.81
CA TYR A 325 -25.08 16.43 0.27
C TYR A 325 -24.03 17.46 -0.18
N ARG A 326 -22.72 17.20 0.00
CA ARG A 326 -21.60 18.06 -0.47
C ARG A 326 -21.87 19.55 -0.22
N THR A 327 -21.84 19.98 1.04
CA THR A 327 -22.05 21.39 1.40
C THR A 327 -21.08 22.28 0.61
N PRO A 328 -21.58 23.13 -0.31
CA PRO A 328 -20.75 23.71 -1.38
C PRO A 328 -19.62 24.62 -0.93
N ASP A 329 -19.68 25.13 0.30
CA ASP A 329 -18.77 26.18 0.77
C ASP A 329 -17.45 25.63 1.33
N TRP A 330 -17.40 24.34 1.72
CA TRP A 330 -16.22 23.71 2.35
C TRP A 330 -15.74 22.46 1.62
N ALA A 331 -16.51 21.99 0.65
CA ALA A 331 -16.14 20.86 -0.18
C ALA A 331 -14.87 21.19 -1.00
N PRO A 332 -13.97 20.21 -1.24
CA PRO A 332 -12.82 20.38 -2.10
C PRO A 332 -13.21 20.97 -3.45
N ALA A 333 -12.40 21.85 -4.01
CA ALA A 333 -12.58 22.23 -5.39
C ALA A 333 -12.37 21.01 -6.30
N PRO A 334 -13.28 20.68 -7.24
CA PRO A 334 -12.97 19.71 -8.29
C PRO A 334 -11.76 20.21 -9.08
N GLY A 335 -10.70 19.41 -9.18
CA GLY A 335 -9.44 19.85 -9.78
C GLY A 335 -8.61 20.77 -8.88
N GLY A 336 -9.01 20.97 -7.62
CA GLY A 336 -8.26 21.72 -6.63
C GLY A 336 -6.96 21.02 -6.27
N ARG A 337 -5.92 21.78 -5.96
CA ARG A 337 -4.64 21.21 -5.55
C ARG A 337 -4.77 20.51 -4.20
N VAL A 338 -4.12 19.36 -4.05
CA VAL A 338 -3.98 18.73 -2.74
C VAL A 338 -2.91 19.46 -1.95
N LEU A 339 -3.23 19.83 -0.71
CA LEU A 339 -2.33 20.56 0.19
C LEU A 339 -1.61 19.61 1.15
N ILE A 340 -2.35 18.67 1.73
CA ILE A 340 -1.85 17.75 2.76
C ILE A 340 -2.45 16.37 2.51
N VAL A 341 -1.61 15.34 2.51
CA VAL A 341 -1.99 13.93 2.59
C VAL A 341 -1.86 13.50 4.06
N THR A 342 -2.98 13.47 4.78
CA THR A 342 -2.98 13.14 6.21
C THR A 342 -2.74 11.65 6.41
N ARG A 343 -3.38 10.81 5.59
CA ARG A 343 -3.12 9.37 5.50
C ARG A 343 -2.68 9.02 4.07
N PRO A 344 -1.47 8.47 3.84
CA PRO A 344 -1.09 7.96 2.54
C PRO A 344 -2.00 6.83 2.06
N GLY A 345 -2.15 6.70 0.73
CA GLY A 345 -2.86 5.58 0.13
C GLY A 345 -1.99 4.33 0.11
N LEU A 346 -2.60 3.14 0.18
CA LEU A 346 -1.92 1.85 0.08
C LEU A 346 -2.62 0.97 -0.95
N THR A 347 -1.88 0.52 -1.95
CA THR A 347 -2.32 -0.46 -2.95
C THR A 347 -1.32 -1.59 -3.01
N TYR A 348 -1.82 -2.82 -3.02
CA TYR A 348 -1.01 -3.99 -3.30
C TYR A 348 -1.07 -4.31 -4.79
N VAL A 349 0.09 -4.59 -5.38
CA VAL A 349 0.27 -4.99 -6.78
C VAL A 349 1.06 -6.29 -6.86
N ASP A 350 1.20 -6.87 -8.05
CA ASP A 350 1.93 -8.13 -8.25
C ASP A 350 1.46 -9.25 -7.33
N ILE A 351 0.14 -9.32 -7.12
CA ILE A 351 -0.47 -10.24 -6.16
C ILE A 351 -0.58 -11.62 -6.82
N GLU A 352 0.00 -12.62 -6.17
CA GLU A 352 -0.02 -13.99 -6.65
C GLU A 352 -1.33 -14.70 -6.24
N THR A 353 -2.00 -15.36 -7.19
CA THR A 353 -3.11 -16.28 -6.87
C THR A 353 -2.57 -17.63 -6.42
N TYR A 354 -3.40 -18.42 -5.73
CA TYR A 354 -3.11 -19.84 -5.51
C TYR A 354 -2.90 -20.55 -6.85
N GLY A 355 -1.73 -21.19 -7.00
CA GLY A 355 -1.33 -21.86 -8.23
C GLY A 355 -0.98 -20.87 -9.35
N ARG A 356 -0.20 -21.33 -10.33
CA ARG A 356 0.31 -20.54 -11.49
C ARG A 356 -0.78 -19.98 -12.44
N VAL A 357 -2.05 -19.91 -12.01
CA VAL A 357 -3.20 -19.80 -12.92
C VAL A 357 -3.72 -18.37 -13.10
N GLY A 358 -3.20 -17.36 -12.39
CA GLY A 358 -3.61 -15.98 -12.69
C GLY A 358 -2.85 -14.87 -11.97
N ARG A 359 -2.86 -13.68 -12.57
CA ARG A 359 -2.48 -12.43 -11.91
C ARG A 359 -3.74 -11.84 -11.27
N VAL A 360 -3.70 -11.49 -9.99
CA VAL A 360 -4.81 -10.72 -9.38
C VAL A 360 -4.63 -9.24 -9.76
N PRO A 361 -5.71 -8.52 -10.12
CA PRO A 361 -5.63 -7.08 -10.29
C PRO A 361 -5.15 -6.39 -9.01
N PRO A 362 -4.54 -5.19 -9.11
CA PRO A 362 -4.16 -4.41 -7.95
C PRO A 362 -5.30 -4.29 -6.93
N HIS A 363 -4.98 -4.53 -5.66
CA HIS A 363 -5.94 -4.43 -4.58
C HIS A 363 -5.66 -3.19 -3.75
N ARG A 364 -6.61 -2.26 -3.76
CA ARG A 364 -6.52 -1.06 -2.94
C ARG A 364 -6.89 -1.38 -1.51
N MET A 365 -5.93 -1.23 -0.61
CA MET A 365 -6.14 -1.47 0.81
C MET A 365 -6.63 -0.20 1.52
N VAL A 366 -6.02 0.95 1.23
CA VAL A 366 -6.37 2.21 1.88
C VAL A 366 -6.37 3.33 0.84
N GLN A 367 -7.43 4.15 0.84
CA GLN A 367 -7.44 5.40 0.07
C GLN A 367 -6.63 6.47 0.81
N ALA A 368 -5.89 7.26 0.03
CA ALA A 368 -5.21 8.42 0.58
C ALA A 368 -6.26 9.43 1.10
N GLU A 369 -6.12 9.87 2.33
CA GLU A 369 -6.98 10.91 2.89
C GLU A 369 -6.28 12.26 2.77
N VAL A 370 -6.99 13.23 2.19
CA VAL A 370 -6.36 14.49 1.76
C VAL A 370 -7.14 15.73 2.16
N ILE A 371 -6.40 16.78 2.50
CA ILE A 371 -6.89 18.15 2.58
C ILE A 371 -6.58 18.83 1.25
N ALA A 372 -7.61 19.28 0.56
CA ALA A 372 -7.51 19.97 -0.72
C ALA A 372 -7.91 21.44 -0.60
N GLU A 373 -7.55 22.24 -1.59
CA GLU A 373 -7.92 23.66 -1.64
C GLU A 373 -9.44 23.84 -1.75
N VAL A 374 -9.96 24.82 -1.00
CA VAL A 374 -11.35 25.28 -1.12
C VAL A 374 -11.39 26.57 -1.93
N ILE A 375 -12.07 26.55 -3.09
CA ILE A 375 -12.31 27.77 -3.87
C ILE A 375 -13.39 28.60 -3.17
N LYS A 376 -13.00 29.77 -2.63
CA LYS A 376 -13.97 30.78 -2.20
C LYS A 376 -14.72 31.27 -3.43
N LYS A 377 -15.99 30.87 -3.61
CA LYS A 377 -16.87 31.54 -4.58
C LYS A 377 -16.92 33.01 -4.18
N LYS A 378 -16.40 33.91 -5.05
CA LYS A 378 -16.62 35.35 -4.88
C LYS A 378 -18.13 35.55 -4.75
N PRO A 379 -18.64 36.21 -3.69
CA PRO A 379 -20.04 36.58 -3.66
C PRO A 379 -20.29 37.42 -4.90
N THR A 380 -21.16 36.95 -5.79
CA THR A 380 -21.63 37.76 -6.91
C THR A 380 -22.39 38.94 -6.31
N SER A 381 -21.67 40.02 -6.05
CA SER A 381 -22.25 41.31 -5.72
C SER A 381 -23.09 41.75 -6.91
N GLY A 382 -24.39 41.90 -6.70
CA GLY A 382 -25.25 42.69 -7.58
C GLY A 382 -26.14 41.90 -8.53
N LYS A 383 -27.32 41.49 -8.03
CA LYS A 383 -28.56 41.87 -8.71
C LYS A 383 -29.49 42.50 -7.68
N SER A 384 -29.54 43.82 -7.70
CA SER A 384 -30.58 44.60 -7.04
C SER A 384 -31.94 44.06 -7.47
N LYS A 385 -32.71 43.52 -6.52
CA LYS A 385 -34.11 43.20 -6.77
C LYS A 385 -34.85 44.52 -6.90
N SER A 386 -35.11 44.92 -8.15
CA SER A 386 -36.07 45.96 -8.48
C SER A 386 -37.41 45.65 -7.78
N LYS A 387 -37.90 46.59 -6.98
CA LYS A 387 -39.25 46.59 -6.41
C LYS A 387 -40.27 46.33 -7.53
N ARG A 388 -40.96 45.19 -7.49
CA ARG A 388 -42.23 45.00 -8.22
C ARG A 388 -43.37 44.94 -7.19
N LYS A 389 -44.24 45.94 -7.27
CA LYS A 389 -45.53 46.03 -6.57
C LYS A 389 -46.44 44.83 -6.92
N PRO A 390 -47.37 44.44 -6.03
CA PRO A 390 -48.22 43.28 -6.24
C PRO A 390 -49.38 43.61 -7.20
N LYS A 391 -49.70 42.67 -8.10
CA LYS A 391 -51.00 42.62 -8.78
C LYS A 391 -51.57 41.22 -8.69
N THR A 392 -52.57 41.11 -7.82
CA THR A 392 -53.86 40.42 -7.94
C THR A 392 -54.02 39.21 -8.88
N ALA A 393 -54.65 38.20 -8.29
CA ALA A 393 -55.04 36.90 -8.82
C ALA A 393 -55.98 36.95 -10.04
N ARG A 394 -55.91 35.90 -10.88
CA ARG A 394 -57.10 35.29 -11.49
C ARG A 394 -56.87 33.82 -11.89
N LYS A 395 -57.80 32.97 -11.44
CA LYS A 395 -58.04 31.56 -11.76
C LYS A 395 -58.38 31.34 -13.25
N ASN A 396 -58.02 30.17 -13.79
CA ASN A 396 -58.90 29.18 -14.48
C ASN A 396 -58.05 28.24 -15.37
N LYS A 397 -58.00 26.92 -15.10
CA LYS A 397 -58.88 25.81 -15.57
C LYS A 397 -58.30 25.04 -16.79
N SER A 398 -57.94 23.77 -16.52
CA SER A 398 -58.26 22.53 -17.25
C SER A 398 -58.12 22.47 -18.79
N ARG A 399 -57.37 21.48 -19.32
CA ARG A 399 -57.84 20.13 -19.79
C ARG A 399 -56.88 19.49 -20.83
N LYS A 400 -56.75 18.16 -20.71
CA LYS A 400 -56.66 17.10 -21.76
C LYS A 400 -55.33 16.81 -22.49
N HIS A 401 -54.84 15.59 -22.22
CA HIS A 401 -54.14 14.66 -23.14
C HIS A 401 -54.96 14.35 -24.41
N PRO A 402 -54.30 13.91 -25.51
CA PRO A 402 -54.20 12.47 -25.81
C PRO A 402 -52.83 11.98 -26.35
N LYS A 403 -52.66 10.66 -26.27
CA LYS A 403 -51.54 9.79 -26.73
C LYS A 403 -51.42 9.71 -28.26
N ALA A 404 -50.22 9.40 -28.78
CA ALA A 404 -49.94 8.23 -29.65
C ALA A 404 -48.44 8.13 -30.03
N ASP A 405 -47.86 6.97 -29.73
CA ASP A 405 -46.68 6.33 -30.36
C ASP A 405 -47.12 5.69 -31.72
N PRO A 406 -46.24 5.32 -32.69
CA PRO A 406 -45.13 4.36 -32.47
C PRO A 406 -43.86 4.41 -33.37
N GLN A 407 -42.82 3.72 -32.83
CA GLN A 407 -41.77 2.93 -33.49
C GLN A 407 -40.80 3.59 -34.50
N SER A 408 -39.49 3.50 -34.22
CA SER A 408 -38.54 2.80 -35.09
C SER A 408 -37.18 2.60 -34.41
N SER A 409 -36.59 1.44 -34.67
CA SER A 409 -35.33 0.86 -34.23
C SER A 409 -34.07 1.62 -34.67
N CYS A 410 -32.97 1.50 -33.91
CA CYS A 410 -31.69 0.90 -34.35
C CYS A 410 -30.55 1.13 -33.33
N ILE A 411 -29.91 0.03 -32.93
CA ILE A 411 -28.51 -0.12 -32.45
C ILE A 411 -27.72 -0.50 -33.75
N PRO A 412 -26.44 -0.10 -34.01
CA PRO A 412 -25.30 -0.47 -33.15
C PRO A 412 -24.05 0.45 -33.07
N GLU A 413 -23.35 0.20 -31.95
CA GLU A 413 -21.92 -0.02 -31.74
C GLU A 413 -20.83 1.00 -32.10
N ASN A 414 -20.00 1.21 -31.07
CA ASN A 414 -18.80 2.02 -30.97
C ASN A 414 -17.64 1.50 -31.83
N SER A 415 -17.15 2.37 -32.69
CA SER A 415 -15.82 3.00 -32.65
C SER A 415 -14.63 2.17 -32.12
N GLN A 416 -13.87 1.64 -33.09
CA GLN A 416 -12.44 1.36 -32.97
C GLN A 416 -11.61 2.65 -33.01
N SER A 417 -10.50 2.68 -32.26
CA SER A 417 -9.19 3.29 -32.57
C SER A 417 -8.49 3.66 -31.24
N ALA A 418 -7.48 2.90 -30.83
CA ALA A 418 -6.06 3.04 -31.20
C ALA A 418 -5.34 4.07 -30.30
N SER A 419 -4.67 3.55 -29.27
CA SER A 419 -3.66 4.25 -28.48
C SER A 419 -2.31 4.22 -29.20
N PRO A 420 -1.56 5.34 -29.27
CA PRO A 420 -0.14 5.29 -29.58
C PRO A 420 0.69 5.33 -28.30
N SER A 421 1.51 4.30 -28.13
CA SER A 421 2.69 4.27 -27.27
C SER A 421 3.81 5.11 -27.89
N GLN A 422 4.58 5.82 -27.06
CA GLN A 422 5.86 6.41 -27.44
C GLN A 422 6.95 5.85 -26.52
N PHE A 423 7.73 4.93 -27.06
CA PHE A 423 9.12 4.65 -26.66
C PHE A 423 10.01 5.35 -27.68
N ALA A 424 11.00 6.10 -27.21
CA ALA A 424 12.11 6.57 -28.04
C ALA A 424 13.33 5.68 -27.76
N SER A 425 13.78 4.99 -28.79
CA SER A 425 15.07 4.29 -28.85
C SER A 425 16.00 5.07 -29.77
N ALA A 426 17.26 5.19 -29.38
CA ALA A 426 18.36 5.60 -30.24
C ALA A 426 19.32 4.41 -30.39
N ALA A 427 19.58 4.02 -31.63
CA ALA A 427 20.73 3.24 -32.08
C ALA A 427 21.81 4.25 -32.55
N GLU A 428 23.10 3.97 -32.75
CA GLU A 428 23.81 2.75 -33.15
C GLU A 428 25.32 3.08 -33.17
N ALA A 429 26.21 2.09 -32.97
CA ALA A 429 27.48 1.85 -33.73
C ALA A 429 28.52 1.02 -32.92
N GLU A 430 28.64 -0.26 -33.31
CA GLU A 430 29.84 -1.05 -33.67
C GLU A 430 31.22 -0.32 -33.72
N ASP A 431 32.42 -0.88 -33.47
CA ASP A 431 32.95 -2.25 -33.28
C ASP A 431 34.41 -2.17 -32.75
N ASP A 432 34.89 -3.29 -32.21
CA ASP A 432 36.26 -3.87 -32.24
C ASP A 432 37.36 -3.62 -31.15
N THR A 433 37.69 -4.76 -30.52
CA THR A 433 38.91 -5.30 -29.85
C THR A 433 39.98 -4.43 -29.15
N THR A 434 40.28 -4.74 -27.87
CA THR A 434 41.48 -5.49 -27.41
C THR A 434 41.63 -5.49 -25.87
N GLU A 435 42.29 -6.54 -25.39
CA GLU A 435 42.51 -6.98 -24.02
C GLU A 435 43.19 -5.97 -23.07
N GLY A 436 42.82 -6.06 -21.78
CA GLY A 436 43.48 -5.35 -20.69
C GLY A 436 42.63 -5.30 -19.42
N GLU A 437 42.36 -6.46 -18.81
CA GLU A 437 41.78 -6.56 -17.46
C GLU A 437 42.66 -5.80 -16.47
N LYS A 438 42.23 -4.60 -16.10
CA LYS A 438 42.66 -3.91 -14.89
C LYS A 438 41.56 -4.10 -13.86
N ASP A 439 41.89 -4.80 -12.78
CA ASP A 439 41.09 -4.87 -11.56
C ASP A 439 40.80 -3.45 -11.05
N VAL A 440 39.63 -2.92 -11.41
CA VAL A 440 39.06 -1.74 -10.77
C VAL A 440 38.35 -2.24 -9.50
N PRO A 441 38.72 -1.76 -8.30
CA PRO A 441 38.06 -2.14 -7.07
C PRO A 441 36.55 -1.92 -7.19
N LEU A 442 35.76 -2.90 -6.78
CA LEU A 442 34.30 -2.97 -6.93
C LEU A 442 33.53 -1.72 -6.42
N GLY A 443 34.17 -0.84 -5.65
CA GLY A 443 33.61 0.41 -5.14
C GLY A 443 33.46 1.54 -6.17
N GLU A 444 34.18 1.52 -7.30
CA GLU A 444 34.14 2.63 -8.29
C GLU A 444 33.17 2.38 -9.47
N LEU A 445 32.62 1.17 -9.58
CA LEU A 445 31.63 0.79 -10.61
C LEU A 445 30.18 0.89 -10.12
N MET A 446 29.96 1.38 -8.90
CA MET A 446 28.62 1.56 -8.34
C MET A 446 28.06 2.95 -8.71
N PRO A 447 26.90 3.06 -9.38
CA PRO A 447 26.20 4.33 -9.45
C PRO A 447 25.86 4.79 -8.01
N PRO A 448 25.96 6.09 -7.70
CA PRO A 448 25.70 6.58 -6.36
C PRO A 448 24.29 6.16 -5.92
N LEU A 449 24.24 5.46 -4.78
CA LEU A 449 23.00 5.12 -4.10
C LEU A 449 22.20 6.41 -3.92
N ARG A 450 20.93 6.43 -4.36
CA ARG A 450 20.03 7.55 -4.06
C ARG A 450 20.11 7.82 -2.56
N GLU A 451 20.45 9.04 -2.19
CA GLU A 451 20.38 9.51 -0.82
C GLU A 451 18.93 9.34 -0.35
N SER A 452 18.69 8.29 0.43
CA SER A 452 17.48 8.18 1.23
C SER A 452 17.50 9.32 2.24
N PHE A 453 16.40 10.06 2.26
CA PHE A 453 16.07 11.30 2.99
C PHE A 453 16.38 11.34 4.51
N TRP A 454 16.96 10.30 5.09
CA TRP A 454 17.18 10.13 6.53
C TRP A 454 18.65 10.23 6.98
N ARG A 455 19.48 10.99 6.27
CA ARG A 455 20.81 11.38 6.76
C ARG A 455 20.79 12.82 7.25
N GLN A 456 20.73 12.99 8.58
CA GLN A 456 21.69 13.84 9.28
C GLN A 456 22.54 12.94 10.15
#